data_AF-A0A5L8LQ78-F1
#
_entry.id   AF-A0A5L8LQ78-F1
#
_cell.length_a   1.000
_cell.length_b   1.000
_cell.length_c   1.000
_cell.angle_alpha   90.00
_cell.angle_beta   90.00
_cell.angle_gamma   90.00
#
_symmetry.space_group_name_H-M   'P 1'
#
loop_
_entity.id
_entity.type
_entity.pdbx_description
1 polymer ?
#
loop_
_entity_poly.entity_id
_entity_poly.type
_entity_poly.pdbx_seq_one_letter_code
_entity_poly.pdbx_strand_id
1 'polypeptide(L)'
;MDVTAKGIPNEKIKWSITGDGVLPKEDLIPKYFDSEGFARTKFRTINPNTRPITVSVEYEDGSGKASKTAVFDGPIRPRIDRYSISFDAGATIELYGLVPNSTVEVQPDQYLGYIDFVNKGTLYTDDKGSVYLNFKPVRSVTKHTGRVFKLKVKYKEWDGSYKEALIGDIEVQKQIHATYDSWKDPNSCYISATLTLSNGIAGEEVNFDGTKLIVGLGQTVPIIQRWDKKFDNSGEAKVTISTTWCTKPATETPSFYMRFNTFGVSSSDTEVVSFEGGDHKKIR
;
A
#
# COMPACT_ATOMS: atom_id res chain seq x y z
N MET A 1 -17.82 13.64 -25.40
CA MET A 1 -18.50 12.57 -26.16
C MET A 1 -19.55 13.23 -27.05
N ASP A 2 -19.74 12.73 -28.27
CA ASP A 2 -20.68 13.31 -29.26
C ASP A 2 -22.03 12.58 -29.21
N VAL A 3 -23.13 13.34 -29.21
CA VAL A 3 -24.51 12.82 -29.33
C VAL A 3 -25.15 13.41 -30.56
N THR A 4 -25.81 12.55 -31.33
CA THR A 4 -26.63 12.96 -32.48
C THR A 4 -28.07 12.52 -32.25
N ALA A 5 -28.98 13.49 -32.25
CA ALA A 5 -30.42 13.28 -32.24
C ALA A 5 -31.00 13.54 -33.64
N LYS A 6 -32.11 12.87 -33.97
CA LYS A 6 -32.81 13.01 -35.25
C LYS A 6 -34.31 13.21 -35.02
N GLY A 7 -34.91 14.21 -35.63
CA GLY A 7 -36.34 14.52 -35.52
C GLY A 7 -36.85 15.32 -36.73
N ILE A 8 -37.92 16.09 -36.53
CA ILE A 8 -38.53 16.93 -37.57
C ILE A 8 -37.64 18.16 -37.81
N PRO A 9 -37.32 18.50 -39.08
CA PRO A 9 -36.48 19.66 -39.40
C PRO A 9 -37.02 20.97 -38.80
N ASN A 10 -36.11 21.80 -38.27
CA ASN A 10 -36.39 23.11 -37.68
C ASN A 10 -37.29 23.11 -36.44
N GLU A 11 -37.69 21.96 -35.91
CA GLU A 11 -38.48 21.90 -34.68
C GLU A 11 -37.66 22.22 -33.44
N LYS A 12 -38.31 22.85 -32.46
CA LYS A 12 -37.72 23.20 -31.17
C LYS A 12 -37.52 21.97 -30.30
N ILE A 13 -36.38 21.90 -29.64
CA ILE A 13 -35.98 20.77 -28.82
C ILE A 13 -35.44 21.20 -27.47
N LYS A 14 -35.61 20.31 -26.49
CA LYS A 14 -35.02 20.41 -25.15
C LYS A 14 -34.16 19.19 -24.88
N TRP A 15 -32.96 19.44 -24.38
CA TRP A 15 -32.03 18.40 -23.94
C TRP A 15 -32.21 18.15 -22.45
N SER A 16 -32.18 16.90 -22.05
CA SER A 16 -32.06 16.49 -20.67
C SER A 16 -30.89 15.52 -20.51
N ILE A 17 -30.16 15.67 -19.41
CA ILE A 17 -29.09 14.77 -19.03
C ILE A 17 -29.38 14.26 -17.62
N THR A 18 -29.21 12.96 -17.43
CA THR A 18 -29.32 12.30 -16.13
C THR A 18 -28.06 11.46 -15.91
N GLY A 19 -27.66 11.29 -14.65
CA GLY A 19 -26.36 10.71 -14.28
C GLY A 19 -25.27 11.78 -14.15
N ASP A 20 -24.01 11.35 -14.15
CA ASP A 20 -22.84 12.20 -13.83
C ASP A 20 -22.29 12.95 -15.05
N GLY A 21 -23.21 13.50 -15.85
CA GLY A 21 -22.90 14.24 -17.07
C GLY A 21 -23.26 15.70 -16.96
N VAL A 22 -22.49 16.56 -17.64
CA VAL A 22 -22.77 17.99 -17.78
C VAL A 22 -22.91 18.32 -19.26
N LEU A 23 -24.04 18.95 -19.59
CA LEU A 23 -24.25 19.57 -20.88
C LEU A 23 -23.26 20.73 -21.07
N PRO A 24 -22.87 21.06 -22.31
CA PRO A 24 -22.02 22.21 -22.55
C PRO A 24 -22.76 23.50 -22.17
N LYS A 25 -22.07 24.64 -22.20
CA LYS A 25 -22.73 25.94 -21.95
C LYS A 25 -23.94 26.10 -22.89
N GLU A 26 -25.00 26.78 -22.43
CA GLU A 26 -26.29 26.87 -23.14
C GLU A 26 -26.19 27.36 -24.58
N ASP A 27 -25.20 28.20 -24.90
CA ASP A 27 -24.91 28.72 -26.23
C ASP A 27 -24.38 27.65 -27.21
N LEU A 28 -23.88 26.52 -26.69
CA LEU A 28 -23.36 25.39 -27.45
C LEU A 28 -24.35 24.22 -27.55
N ILE A 29 -25.56 24.37 -27.00
CA ILE A 29 -26.62 23.37 -27.07
C ILE A 29 -27.59 23.77 -28.19
N PRO A 30 -27.78 22.93 -29.23
CA PRO A 30 -28.77 23.20 -30.27
C PRO A 30 -30.17 23.26 -29.66
N LYS A 31 -30.88 24.36 -29.94
CA LYS A 31 -32.28 24.58 -29.51
C LYS A 31 -33.29 24.09 -30.54
N TYR A 32 -32.83 23.76 -31.75
CA TYR A 32 -33.64 23.30 -32.87
C TYR A 32 -32.94 22.14 -33.58
N PHE A 33 -33.70 21.28 -34.26
CA PHE A 33 -33.14 20.44 -35.32
C PHE A 33 -32.72 21.31 -36.52
N ASP A 34 -31.63 20.94 -37.19
CA ASP A 34 -31.22 21.58 -38.43
C ASP A 34 -32.20 21.30 -39.58
N SER A 35 -31.92 21.86 -40.76
CA SER A 35 -32.75 21.67 -41.96
C SER A 35 -32.81 20.22 -42.45
N GLU A 36 -31.90 19.36 -42.01
CA GLU A 36 -31.87 17.93 -42.32
C GLU A 36 -32.51 17.08 -41.20
N GLY A 37 -32.99 17.72 -40.13
CA GLY A 37 -33.61 17.05 -39.00
C GLY A 37 -32.63 16.52 -37.95
N PHE A 38 -31.38 16.99 -37.91
CA PHE A 38 -30.37 16.56 -36.94
C PHE A 38 -30.05 17.63 -35.89
N ALA A 39 -29.70 17.18 -34.69
CA ALA A 39 -29.16 18.03 -33.64
C ALA A 39 -27.98 17.33 -32.99
N ARG A 40 -26.84 18.03 -32.90
CA ARG A 40 -25.57 17.45 -32.42
C ARG A 40 -25.03 18.25 -31.26
N THR A 41 -24.67 17.59 -30.17
CA THR A 41 -24.03 18.26 -29.04
C THR A 41 -22.94 17.39 -28.42
N LYS A 42 -22.09 18.02 -27.61
CA LYS A 42 -21.01 17.39 -26.88
C LYS A 42 -21.26 17.52 -25.39
N PHE A 43 -21.20 16.43 -24.66
CA PHE A 43 -21.24 16.46 -23.19
C PHE A 43 -19.92 15.94 -22.59
N ARG A 44 -19.72 16.25 -21.31
CA ARG A 44 -18.59 15.80 -20.50
C ARG A 44 -19.09 15.02 -19.30
N THR A 45 -18.30 14.02 -18.88
CA THR A 45 -18.55 13.32 -17.62
C THR A 45 -17.90 14.11 -16.48
N ILE A 46 -18.57 14.22 -15.34
CA ILE A 46 -17.99 14.77 -14.11
C ILE A 46 -17.13 13.70 -13.45
N ASN A 47 -17.61 12.46 -13.46
CA ASN A 47 -16.93 11.31 -12.91
C ASN A 47 -17.26 10.07 -13.75
N PRO A 48 -16.29 9.47 -14.46
CA PRO A 48 -16.54 8.30 -15.30
C PRO A 48 -16.91 7.03 -14.51
N ASN A 49 -16.78 7.06 -13.18
CA ASN A 49 -16.90 5.87 -12.33
C ASN A 49 -18.26 5.72 -11.64
N THR A 50 -19.17 6.70 -11.68
CA THR A 50 -20.29 6.73 -10.71
C THR A 50 -21.70 6.57 -11.27
N ARG A 51 -21.96 6.77 -12.57
CA ARG A 51 -23.20 6.34 -13.25
C ARG A 51 -23.06 6.44 -14.79
N PRO A 52 -23.76 5.59 -15.55
CA PRO A 52 -23.98 5.81 -16.97
C PRO A 52 -24.67 7.14 -17.19
N ILE A 53 -24.26 7.88 -18.22
CA ILE A 53 -24.92 9.13 -18.58
C ILE A 53 -26.03 8.82 -19.56
N THR A 54 -27.25 9.24 -19.25
CA THR A 54 -28.39 9.16 -20.16
C THR A 54 -28.70 10.55 -20.69
N VAL A 55 -28.55 10.71 -22.01
CA VAL A 55 -28.95 11.93 -22.73
C VAL A 55 -30.25 11.67 -23.48
N SER A 56 -31.25 12.53 -23.27
CA SER A 56 -32.55 12.47 -23.97
C SER A 56 -32.89 13.80 -24.62
N VAL A 57 -33.54 13.74 -25.79
CA VAL A 57 -34.00 14.90 -26.54
C VAL A 57 -35.50 14.77 -26.77
N GLU A 58 -36.23 15.82 -26.40
CA GLU A 58 -37.69 15.89 -26.48
C GLU A 58 -38.09 17.17 -27.22
N TYR A 59 -39.24 17.15 -27.88
CA TYR A 59 -39.80 18.37 -28.46
C TYR A 59 -40.23 19.32 -27.34
N GLU A 60 -40.00 20.61 -27.53
CA GLU A 60 -40.32 21.61 -26.50
C GLU A 60 -41.83 21.76 -26.27
N ASP A 61 -42.64 21.45 -27.29
CA ASP A 61 -44.10 21.45 -27.23
C ASP A 61 -44.71 20.25 -26.47
N GLY A 62 -43.87 19.30 -26.02
CA GLY A 62 -44.30 18.11 -25.29
C GLY A 62 -44.97 17.04 -26.15
N SER A 63 -44.93 17.17 -27.49
CA SER A 63 -45.53 16.21 -28.44
C SER A 63 -44.89 14.81 -28.41
N GLY A 64 -43.77 14.66 -27.70
CA GLY A 64 -43.16 13.37 -27.40
C GLY A 64 -41.63 13.41 -27.41
N LYS A 65 -41.01 12.22 -27.41
CA LYS A 65 -39.56 12.08 -27.51
C LYS A 65 -39.12 12.30 -28.94
N ALA A 66 -38.19 13.24 -29.13
CA ALA A 66 -37.65 13.57 -30.44
C ALA A 66 -36.51 12.61 -30.82
N SER A 67 -35.78 12.03 -29.86
CA SER A 67 -34.80 10.97 -30.16
C SER A 67 -34.64 9.93 -29.04
N LYS A 68 -33.96 8.82 -29.40
CA LYS A 68 -33.61 7.73 -28.48
C LYS A 68 -32.51 8.13 -27.51
N THR A 69 -32.58 7.60 -26.30
CA THR A 69 -31.58 7.73 -25.24
C THR A 69 -30.21 7.18 -25.67
N ALA A 70 -29.16 7.97 -25.49
CA ALA A 70 -27.79 7.49 -25.55
C ALA A 70 -27.28 7.26 -24.12
N VAL A 71 -26.87 6.02 -23.82
CA VAL A 71 -26.24 5.63 -22.57
C VAL A 71 -24.73 5.60 -22.78
N PHE A 72 -23.98 6.31 -21.93
CA PHE A 72 -22.53 6.33 -21.99
C PHE A 72 -21.94 5.70 -20.74
N ASP A 73 -21.30 4.56 -20.97
CA ASP A 73 -20.58 3.80 -19.98
C ASP A 73 -19.11 4.18 -20.03
N GLY A 74 -18.66 4.99 -19.05
CA GLY A 74 -17.24 5.26 -18.88
C GLY A 74 -16.49 3.99 -18.47
N PRO A 75 -15.19 3.86 -18.83
CA PRO A 75 -14.42 2.69 -18.41
C PRO A 75 -14.28 2.68 -16.88
N ILE A 76 -14.64 1.57 -16.24
CA ILE A 76 -14.44 1.38 -14.81
C ILE A 76 -12.93 1.28 -14.51
N ARG A 77 -12.46 2.08 -13.56
CA ARG A 77 -11.05 2.11 -13.13
C ARG A 77 -10.99 2.03 -11.61
N PRO A 78 -10.98 0.82 -11.05
CA PRO A 78 -10.96 0.63 -9.62
C PRO A 78 -9.65 1.16 -9.00
N ARG A 79 -9.75 1.71 -7.80
CA ARG A 79 -8.64 2.34 -7.06
C ARG A 79 -8.73 2.02 -5.58
N ILE A 80 -7.61 2.19 -4.87
CA ILE A 80 -7.54 2.07 -3.42
C ILE A 80 -7.21 3.41 -2.75
N ASP A 81 -7.66 3.61 -1.52
CA ASP A 81 -7.45 4.83 -0.74
C ASP A 81 -6.06 4.93 -0.12
N ARG A 82 -5.40 3.79 0.12
CA ARG A 82 -4.07 3.70 0.73
C ARG A 82 -3.26 2.52 0.22
N TYR A 83 -1.94 2.65 0.34
CA TYR A 83 -0.94 1.67 -0.14
C TYR A 83 -0.06 1.12 0.99
N SER A 84 -0.41 1.40 2.25
CA SER A 84 0.31 0.86 3.40
C SER A 84 -0.64 0.35 4.48
N ILE A 85 -0.20 -0.69 5.19
CA ILE A 85 -0.90 -1.33 6.30
C ILE A 85 0.06 -1.37 7.48
N SER A 86 -0.32 -0.78 8.61
CA SER A 86 0.43 -0.97 9.85
C SER A 86 0.28 -2.42 10.29
N PHE A 87 1.39 -3.12 10.53
CA PHE A 87 1.33 -4.45 11.11
C PHE A 87 0.65 -4.44 12.48
N ASP A 88 0.86 -3.41 13.31
CA ASP A 88 0.32 -3.38 14.68
C ASP A 88 -1.21 -3.31 14.75
N ALA A 89 -1.81 -2.55 13.85
CA ALA A 89 -3.25 -2.30 13.85
C ALA A 89 -4.01 -3.06 12.75
N GLY A 90 -3.31 -3.51 11.71
CA GLY A 90 -3.94 -3.87 10.45
C GLY A 90 -4.47 -2.62 9.73
N ALA A 91 -5.42 -2.82 8.81
CA ALA A 91 -6.08 -1.72 8.13
C ALA A 91 -7.40 -2.15 7.49
N THR A 92 -8.26 -1.17 7.26
CA THR A 92 -9.33 -1.25 6.28
C THR A 92 -8.93 -0.40 5.08
N ILE A 93 -8.89 -1.01 3.90
CA ILE A 93 -8.62 -0.35 2.62
C ILE A 93 -9.93 -0.23 1.87
N GLU A 94 -10.26 0.97 1.41
CA GLU A 94 -11.40 1.19 0.53
C GLU A 94 -10.97 0.93 -0.92
N LEU A 95 -11.66 0.00 -1.58
CA LEU A 95 -11.58 -0.20 -3.03
C LEU A 95 -12.80 0.48 -3.66
N TYR A 96 -12.58 1.53 -4.44
CA TYR A 96 -13.63 2.40 -4.96
C TYR A 96 -13.52 2.61 -6.48
N GLY A 97 -14.57 3.24 -7.03
CA GLY A 97 -14.69 3.50 -8.46
C GLY A 97 -15.22 2.30 -9.24
N LEU A 98 -16.00 1.45 -8.58
CA LEU A 98 -16.69 0.29 -9.15
C LEU A 98 -18.15 0.64 -9.46
N VAL A 99 -18.84 -0.24 -10.19
CA VAL A 99 -20.30 -0.14 -10.36
C VAL A 99 -21.00 -0.27 -9.00
N PRO A 100 -21.91 0.64 -8.60
CA PRO A 100 -22.66 0.54 -7.35
C PRO A 100 -23.54 -0.72 -7.25
N ASN A 101 -23.73 -1.22 -6.02
CA ASN A 101 -24.55 -2.40 -5.72
C ASN A 101 -24.22 -3.64 -6.58
N SER A 102 -22.94 -3.81 -6.91
CA SER A 102 -22.43 -4.84 -7.81
C SER A 102 -21.52 -5.82 -7.08
N THR A 103 -21.36 -7.01 -7.64
CA THR A 103 -20.48 -8.05 -7.11
C THR A 103 -19.03 -7.78 -7.51
N VAL A 104 -18.11 -7.98 -6.57
CA VAL A 104 -16.67 -7.90 -6.79
C VAL A 104 -15.98 -9.06 -6.07
N GLU A 105 -15.04 -9.70 -6.75
CA GLU A 105 -14.15 -10.71 -6.17
C GLU A 105 -12.76 -10.09 -6.00
N VAL A 106 -12.23 -10.17 -4.79
CA VAL A 106 -10.92 -9.62 -4.46
C VAL A 106 -10.08 -10.70 -3.82
N GLN A 107 -8.85 -10.85 -4.30
CA GLN A 107 -7.86 -11.71 -3.66
C GLN A 107 -6.47 -11.09 -3.77
N PRO A 108 -5.60 -11.32 -2.78
CA PRO A 108 -4.18 -10.98 -2.91
C PRO A 108 -3.54 -11.74 -4.08
N ASP A 109 -2.54 -11.14 -4.72
CA ASP A 109 -1.83 -11.76 -5.83
C ASP A 109 -0.91 -12.91 -5.42
N GLN A 110 -0.59 -13.00 -4.12
CA GLN A 110 0.28 -13.98 -3.48
C GLN A 110 -0.20 -14.33 -2.06
N TYR A 111 0.44 -15.32 -1.42
CA TYR A 111 0.18 -15.63 -0.02
C TYR A 111 0.64 -14.50 0.90
N LEU A 112 -0.25 -14.05 1.79
CA LEU A 112 0.04 -13.01 2.78
C LEU A 112 0.61 -13.65 4.06
N GLY A 113 1.92 -13.54 4.26
CA GLY A 113 2.61 -14.09 5.42
C GLY A 113 2.63 -13.18 6.64
N TYR A 114 2.34 -11.89 6.46
CA TYR A 114 2.40 -10.86 7.50
C TYR A 114 1.01 -10.40 7.97
N ILE A 115 -0.03 -10.60 7.17
CA ILE A 115 -1.39 -10.18 7.49
C ILE A 115 -2.38 -11.19 6.95
N ASP A 116 -3.52 -11.31 7.61
CA ASP A 116 -4.66 -12.08 7.15
C ASP A 116 -5.65 -11.17 6.43
N PHE A 117 -6.02 -11.56 5.21
CA PHE A 117 -7.14 -10.94 4.50
C PHE A 117 -8.46 -11.53 4.99
N VAL A 118 -9.28 -10.70 5.65
CA VAL A 118 -10.46 -11.14 6.40
C VAL A 118 -11.66 -11.35 5.47
N ASN A 119 -11.83 -10.48 4.48
CA ASN A 119 -12.93 -10.56 3.54
C ASN A 119 -12.70 -11.74 2.58
N LYS A 120 -13.45 -12.84 2.76
CA LYS A 120 -13.37 -14.01 1.89
C LYS A 120 -14.57 -14.08 0.96
N GLY A 121 -14.35 -14.55 -0.28
CA GLY A 121 -15.39 -14.77 -1.26
C GLY A 121 -15.83 -13.51 -2.01
N THR A 122 -17.05 -13.54 -2.55
CA THR A 122 -17.65 -12.43 -3.30
C THR A 122 -18.14 -11.35 -2.35
N LEU A 123 -17.76 -10.11 -2.64
CA LEU A 123 -18.17 -8.91 -1.91
C LEU A 123 -19.15 -8.10 -2.76
N TYR A 124 -19.82 -7.14 -2.10
CA TYR A 124 -20.77 -6.24 -2.73
C TYR A 124 -20.34 -4.80 -2.52
N THR A 125 -20.36 -4.02 -3.59
CA THR A 125 -20.13 -2.58 -3.52
C THR A 125 -21.36 -1.87 -2.95
N ASP A 126 -21.13 -0.75 -2.27
CA ASP A 126 -22.20 0.10 -1.76
C ASP A 126 -22.88 0.92 -2.88
N ASP A 127 -23.76 1.84 -2.49
CA ASP A 127 -24.49 2.72 -3.39
C ASP A 127 -23.61 3.76 -4.11
N LYS A 128 -22.34 3.85 -3.72
CA LYS A 128 -21.31 4.72 -4.29
C LYS A 128 -20.28 3.96 -5.13
N GLY A 129 -20.33 2.62 -5.13
CA GLY A 129 -19.35 1.81 -5.85
C GLY A 129 -18.05 1.57 -5.06
N SER A 130 -18.13 1.52 -3.74
CA SER A 130 -17.03 1.24 -2.84
C SER A 130 -17.21 -0.09 -2.10
N VAL A 131 -16.10 -0.76 -1.79
CA VAL A 131 -16.05 -1.95 -0.93
C VAL A 131 -14.87 -1.85 0.04
N TYR A 132 -15.04 -2.33 1.26
CA TYR A 132 -14.05 -2.20 2.34
C TYR A 132 -13.35 -3.53 2.63
N LEU A 133 -12.03 -3.52 2.47
CA LEU A 133 -11.14 -4.67 2.54
C LEU A 133 -10.37 -4.63 3.87
N ASN A 134 -10.63 -5.60 4.73
CA ASN A 134 -10.09 -5.67 6.08
C ASN A 134 -8.90 -6.63 6.14
N PHE A 135 -7.81 -6.12 6.71
CA PHE A 135 -6.58 -6.85 6.94
C PHE A 135 -6.23 -6.80 8.42
N LYS A 136 -5.80 -7.93 8.97
CA LYS A 136 -5.38 -8.06 10.37
C LYS A 136 -3.98 -8.63 10.45
N PRO A 137 -3.15 -8.24 11.43
CA PRO A 137 -1.86 -8.89 11.64
C PRO A 137 -2.00 -10.38 11.93
N VAL A 138 -1.04 -11.15 11.43
CA VAL A 138 -0.81 -12.49 11.95
C VAL A 138 -0.11 -12.39 13.31
N ARG A 139 -0.22 -13.43 14.13
CA ARG A 139 0.51 -13.49 15.42
C ARG A 139 2.01 -13.69 15.23
N SER A 140 2.39 -14.47 14.23
CA SER A 140 3.77 -14.77 13.91
C SER A 140 3.91 -15.12 12.42
N VAL A 141 5.01 -14.69 11.83
CA VAL A 141 5.35 -14.96 10.43
C VAL A 141 5.95 -16.35 10.32
N THR A 142 5.30 -17.20 9.51
CA THR A 142 5.77 -18.55 9.18
C THR A 142 6.20 -18.70 7.72
N LYS A 143 5.80 -17.76 6.87
CA LYS A 143 6.19 -17.64 5.47
C LYS A 143 6.51 -16.18 5.16
N HIS A 144 7.67 -15.91 4.61
CA HIS A 144 8.18 -14.55 4.39
C HIS A 144 7.74 -13.98 3.03
N THR A 145 6.44 -14.02 2.73
CA THR A 145 5.84 -13.53 1.47
C THR A 145 4.74 -12.51 1.74
N GLY A 146 4.36 -11.71 0.74
CA GLY A 146 3.27 -10.75 0.88
C GLY A 146 3.56 -9.59 1.82
N ARG A 147 4.84 -9.21 1.99
CA ARG A 147 5.22 -7.94 2.63
C ARG A 147 4.81 -6.76 1.77
N VAL A 148 5.02 -6.88 0.45
CA VAL A 148 4.44 -6.02 -0.59
C VAL A 148 3.61 -6.91 -1.50
N PHE A 149 2.37 -6.54 -1.76
CA PHE A 149 1.45 -7.32 -2.59
C PHE A 149 0.49 -6.45 -3.40
N LYS A 150 -0.12 -7.05 -4.42
CA LYS A 150 -1.18 -6.41 -5.22
C LYS A 150 -2.52 -7.10 -4.96
N LEU A 151 -3.61 -6.40 -5.27
CA LEU A 151 -4.95 -6.98 -5.27
C LEU A 151 -5.32 -7.38 -6.69
N LYS A 152 -5.66 -8.67 -6.88
CA LYS A 152 -6.38 -9.15 -8.06
C LYS A 152 -7.87 -8.90 -7.82
N VAL A 153 -8.43 -7.99 -8.60
CA VAL A 153 -9.82 -7.56 -8.50
C VAL A 153 -10.56 -7.95 -9.76
N LYS A 154 -11.61 -8.76 -9.62
CA LYS A 154 -12.54 -9.09 -10.68
C LYS A 154 -13.88 -8.39 -10.43
N TYR A 155 -14.31 -7.57 -11.37
CA TYR A 155 -15.44 -6.66 -11.21
C TYR A 155 -16.32 -6.64 -12.47
N LYS A 156 -17.55 -6.16 -12.33
CA LYS A 156 -18.44 -5.91 -13.47
C LYS A 156 -18.23 -4.51 -14.05
N GLU A 157 -18.25 -4.44 -15.37
CA GLU A 157 -18.45 -3.20 -16.12
C GLU A 157 -19.95 -2.85 -16.20
N TRP A 158 -20.27 -1.67 -16.71
CA TRP A 158 -21.66 -1.20 -16.84
C TRP A 158 -22.52 -2.08 -17.75
N ASP A 159 -21.93 -2.73 -18.75
CA ASP A 159 -22.59 -3.69 -19.64
C ASP A 159 -22.83 -5.07 -19.00
N GLY A 160 -22.38 -5.25 -17.74
CA GLY A 160 -22.49 -6.49 -16.98
C GLY A 160 -21.38 -7.51 -17.27
N SER A 161 -20.47 -7.23 -18.21
CA SER A 161 -19.30 -8.07 -18.47
C SER A 161 -18.31 -8.02 -17.30
N TYR A 162 -17.51 -9.06 -17.14
CA TYR A 162 -16.47 -9.11 -16.11
C TYR A 162 -15.13 -8.64 -16.67
N LYS A 163 -14.41 -7.85 -15.88
CA LYS A 163 -13.00 -7.51 -16.09
C LYS A 163 -12.17 -7.80 -14.86
N GLU A 164 -10.87 -7.91 -15.09
CA GLU A 164 -9.88 -8.08 -14.05
C GLU A 164 -8.88 -6.93 -14.06
N ALA A 165 -8.41 -6.54 -12.88
CA ALA A 165 -7.34 -5.58 -12.70
C ALA A 165 -6.42 -6.03 -11.56
N LEU A 166 -5.13 -5.73 -11.73
CA LEU A 166 -4.15 -5.76 -10.64
C LEU A 166 -4.01 -4.33 -10.10
N ILE A 167 -4.28 -4.17 -8.81
CA ILE A 167 -4.32 -2.85 -8.16
C ILE A 167 -3.32 -2.78 -7.03
N GLY A 168 -2.59 -1.68 -7.02
CA GLY A 168 -1.72 -1.28 -5.91
C GLY A 168 -0.32 -1.84 -5.96
N ASP A 169 0.40 -1.50 -4.90
CA ASP A 169 1.63 -2.07 -4.37
C ASP A 169 1.51 -1.79 -2.87
N ILE A 170 0.78 -2.66 -2.17
CA ILE A 170 0.40 -2.46 -0.78
C ILE A 170 1.50 -3.04 0.11
N GLU A 171 2.09 -2.19 0.94
CA GLU A 171 3.16 -2.57 1.86
C GLU A 171 2.68 -2.73 3.29
N VAL A 172 3.05 -3.84 3.94
CA VAL A 172 2.91 -4.02 5.38
C VAL A 172 4.12 -3.39 6.06
N GLN A 173 3.87 -2.46 6.98
CA GLN A 173 4.91 -1.67 7.63
C GLN A 173 4.94 -1.93 9.13
N LYS A 174 6.15 -2.00 9.69
CA LYS A 174 6.40 -2.14 11.13
C LYS A 174 7.58 -1.26 11.52
N GLN A 175 7.41 -0.49 12.59
CA GLN A 175 8.50 0.24 13.21
C GLN A 175 9.16 -0.62 14.29
N ILE A 176 10.48 -0.74 14.23
CA ILE A 176 11.30 -1.47 15.19
C ILE A 176 12.19 -0.48 15.94
N HIS A 177 12.67 -0.86 17.12
CA HIS A 177 13.59 -0.06 17.92
C HIS A 177 14.91 -0.80 18.10
N ALA A 178 16.02 -0.10 17.90
CA ALA A 178 17.35 -0.61 18.19
C ALA A 178 17.82 -0.07 19.56
N THR A 179 18.61 -0.86 20.27
CA THR A 179 19.30 -0.41 21.48
C THR A 179 20.66 -1.08 21.55
N TYR A 180 21.67 -0.27 21.83
CA TYR A 180 23.05 -0.71 21.92
C TYR A 180 23.49 -0.67 23.38
N ASP A 181 23.98 -1.81 23.87
CA ASP A 181 24.50 -1.98 25.22
C ASP A 181 25.89 -2.59 25.15
N SER A 182 26.81 -2.08 25.98
CA SER A 182 28.19 -2.55 26.03
C SER A 182 28.65 -2.81 27.44
N TRP A 183 29.48 -3.82 27.63
CA TRP A 183 30.00 -4.17 28.94
C TRP A 183 31.46 -4.56 28.88
N LYS A 184 32.24 -4.05 29.83
CA LYS A 184 33.61 -4.48 30.15
C LYS A 184 33.61 -5.03 31.56
N ASP A 185 34.20 -6.20 31.74
CA ASP A 185 34.39 -6.79 33.07
C ASP A 185 35.45 -5.99 33.84
N PRO A 186 35.16 -5.49 35.06
CA PRO A 186 36.15 -4.77 35.86
C PRO A 186 37.31 -5.66 36.33
N ASN A 187 37.11 -6.98 36.41
CA ASN A 187 38.07 -7.94 36.95
C ASN A 187 38.74 -8.81 35.87
N SER A 188 38.38 -8.62 34.60
CA SER A 188 38.97 -9.37 33.49
C SER A 188 39.16 -8.51 32.24
N CYS A 189 39.80 -9.08 31.23
CA CYS A 189 39.97 -8.44 29.93
C CYS A 189 38.74 -8.63 29.02
N TYR A 190 37.63 -9.15 29.54
CA TYR A 190 36.45 -9.43 28.76
C TYR A 190 35.69 -8.15 28.40
N ILE A 191 35.35 -8.01 27.12
CA ILE A 191 34.52 -6.92 26.60
C ILE A 191 33.45 -7.53 25.70
N SER A 192 32.23 -7.02 25.80
CA SER A 192 31.10 -7.41 24.97
C SER A 192 30.29 -6.20 24.53
N ALA A 193 29.67 -6.31 23.36
CA ALA A 193 28.70 -5.38 22.83
C ALA A 193 27.48 -6.16 22.33
N THR A 194 26.29 -5.65 22.61
CA THR A 194 25.02 -6.24 22.21
C THR A 194 24.15 -5.18 21.54
N LEU A 195 23.66 -5.48 20.35
CA LEU A 195 22.55 -4.78 19.71
C LEU A 195 21.28 -5.61 19.95
N THR A 196 20.27 -4.96 20.52
CA THR A 196 18.93 -5.52 20.70
C THR A 196 17.97 -4.78 19.77
N LEU A 197 17.32 -5.52 18.88
CA LEU A 197 16.16 -5.07 18.14
C LEU A 197 14.90 -5.47 18.91
N SER A 198 13.99 -4.53 19.10
CA SER A 198 12.72 -4.75 19.81
C SER A 198 11.56 -4.22 19.00
N ASN A 199 10.34 -4.64 19.38
CA ASN A 199 9.11 -4.36 18.64
C ASN A 199 9.16 -4.92 17.20
N GLY A 200 9.86 -6.03 16.96
CA GLY A 200 9.82 -6.75 15.69
C GLY A 200 8.58 -7.65 15.56
N ILE A 201 8.38 -8.20 14.37
CA ILE A 201 7.30 -9.17 14.13
C ILE A 201 7.79 -10.56 14.50
N ALA A 202 7.11 -11.23 15.43
CA ALA A 202 7.50 -12.58 15.86
C ALA A 202 7.66 -13.54 14.67
N GLY A 203 8.79 -14.22 14.59
CA GLY A 203 9.14 -15.15 13.50
C GLY A 203 9.66 -14.51 12.23
N GLU A 204 9.60 -13.17 12.09
CA GLU A 204 10.22 -12.44 10.95
C GLU A 204 11.74 -12.60 10.98
N GLU A 205 12.33 -12.80 9.81
CA GLU A 205 13.77 -12.98 9.66
C GLU A 205 14.52 -11.67 9.84
N VAL A 206 15.64 -11.77 10.54
CA VAL A 206 16.56 -10.66 10.79
C VAL A 206 17.91 -11.03 10.22
N ASN A 207 18.45 -10.12 9.41
CA ASN A 207 19.78 -10.32 8.83
C ASN A 207 20.75 -9.28 9.41
N PHE A 208 21.73 -9.74 10.18
CA PHE A 208 22.79 -8.91 10.78
C PHE A 208 24.02 -8.76 9.85
N ASP A 209 23.77 -8.52 8.57
CA ASP A 209 24.80 -8.40 7.53
C ASP A 209 25.75 -7.23 7.81
N GLY A 210 27.07 -7.48 7.71
CA GLY A 210 28.10 -6.44 7.82
C GLY A 210 28.58 -6.16 9.24
N THR A 211 28.24 -7.03 10.19
CA THR A 211 28.75 -6.97 11.56
C THR A 211 30.27 -7.26 11.59
N LYS A 212 31.09 -6.29 12.01
CA LYS A 212 32.56 -6.39 12.03
C LYS A 212 33.12 -5.94 13.37
N LEU A 213 34.11 -6.68 13.86
CA LEU A 213 34.97 -6.22 14.95
C LEU A 213 36.22 -5.60 14.33
N ILE A 214 36.47 -4.32 14.62
CA ILE A 214 37.77 -3.71 14.33
C ILE A 214 38.52 -3.64 15.65
N VAL A 215 39.56 -4.45 15.69
CA VAL A 215 40.50 -4.60 16.79
C VAL A 215 41.84 -4.06 16.34
N GLY A 216 42.47 -3.24 17.16
CA GLY A 216 43.86 -2.89 16.94
C GLY A 216 44.79 -4.08 16.98
N LEU A 217 46.01 -3.91 16.47
CA LEU A 217 47.01 -4.97 16.41
C LEU A 217 47.35 -5.46 17.83
N GLY A 218 46.92 -6.69 18.18
CA GLY A 218 47.21 -7.29 19.48
C GLY A 218 46.25 -8.39 19.97
N GLN A 219 45.38 -8.94 19.12
CA GLN A 219 44.47 -10.02 19.53
C GLN A 219 45.22 -11.27 20.00
N THR A 220 44.76 -11.84 21.10
CA THR A 220 45.24 -13.13 21.63
C THR A 220 44.14 -14.18 21.78
N VAL A 221 42.86 -13.87 21.49
CA VAL A 221 41.72 -14.72 21.89
C VAL A 221 40.58 -14.67 20.85
N PRO A 222 39.84 -15.78 20.60
CA PRO A 222 38.75 -15.83 19.63
C PRO A 222 37.65 -14.80 19.88
N ILE A 223 37.14 -14.22 18.78
CA ILE A 223 35.93 -13.39 18.77
C ILE A 223 34.72 -14.33 18.83
N ILE A 224 33.83 -14.14 19.81
CA ILE A 224 32.56 -14.85 19.85
C ILE A 224 31.49 -13.95 19.26
N GLN A 225 30.82 -14.44 18.21
CA GLN A 225 29.67 -13.80 17.59
C GLN A 225 28.45 -14.72 17.75
N ARG A 226 27.35 -14.17 18.26
CA ARG A 226 26.07 -14.84 18.34
C ARG A 226 25.01 -13.88 17.85
N TRP A 227 24.12 -14.36 16.99
CA TRP A 227 22.98 -13.58 16.55
C TRP A 227 21.75 -14.44 16.38
N ASP A 228 20.61 -13.84 16.67
CA ASP A 228 19.32 -14.40 16.34
C ASP A 228 19.09 -14.31 14.84
N LYS A 229 18.41 -15.30 14.26
CA LYS A 229 18.06 -15.30 12.84
C LYS A 229 16.66 -14.76 12.58
N LYS A 230 15.84 -14.66 13.64
CA LYS A 230 14.44 -14.25 13.62
C LYS A 230 14.11 -13.51 14.90
N PHE A 231 13.11 -12.65 14.87
CA PHE A 231 12.49 -12.13 16.10
C PHE A 231 11.81 -13.27 16.86
N ASP A 232 12.00 -13.28 18.17
CA ASP A 232 11.33 -14.23 19.06
C ASP A 232 9.83 -13.91 19.24
N ASN A 233 9.15 -14.66 20.10
CA ASN A 233 7.72 -14.47 20.36
C ASN A 233 7.39 -13.12 21.04
N SER A 234 8.38 -12.43 21.61
CA SER A 234 8.23 -11.08 22.18
C SER A 234 8.51 -9.97 21.17
N GLY A 235 8.97 -10.32 19.96
CA GLY A 235 9.41 -9.35 18.96
C GLY A 235 10.82 -8.84 19.21
N GLU A 236 11.66 -9.61 19.91
CA GLU A 236 13.06 -9.26 20.19
C GLU A 236 14.03 -10.10 19.37
N ALA A 237 15.12 -9.50 18.89
CA ALA A 237 16.23 -10.18 18.25
C ALA A 237 17.55 -9.50 18.65
N LYS A 238 18.59 -10.30 18.90
CA LYS A 238 19.87 -9.81 19.40
C LYS A 238 21.04 -10.23 18.51
N VAL A 239 22.06 -9.39 18.48
CA VAL A 239 23.42 -9.76 18.11
C VAL A 239 24.37 -9.36 19.23
N THR A 240 25.21 -10.30 19.64
CA THR A 240 26.25 -10.09 20.64
C THR A 240 27.60 -10.44 20.04
N ILE A 241 28.55 -9.52 20.19
CA ILE A 241 29.95 -9.72 19.85
C ILE A 241 30.75 -9.56 21.14
N SER A 242 31.67 -10.48 21.40
CA SER A 242 32.56 -10.38 22.55
C SER A 242 33.98 -10.84 22.23
N THR A 243 34.92 -10.32 22.99
CA THR A 243 36.34 -10.67 22.88
C THR A 243 37.03 -10.50 24.24
N THR A 244 38.24 -11.04 24.36
CA THR A 244 39.13 -10.82 25.50
C THR A 244 40.32 -10.00 25.02
N TRP A 245 40.50 -8.80 25.60
CA TRP A 245 41.51 -7.83 25.18
C TRP A 245 42.35 -7.38 26.38
N CYS A 246 43.62 -7.81 26.45
CA CYS A 246 44.52 -7.49 27.56
C CYS A 246 45.70 -6.57 27.20
N THR A 247 45.88 -6.17 25.93
CA THR A 247 47.11 -5.50 25.50
C THR A 247 47.13 -4.02 25.90
N LYS A 248 48.20 -3.63 26.62
CA LYS A 248 48.68 -2.25 26.78
C LYS A 248 49.91 -2.04 25.87
N PRO A 249 50.14 -0.83 25.33
CA PRO A 249 49.37 0.40 25.56
C PRO A 249 48.08 0.43 24.73
N ALA A 250 47.03 1.01 25.31
CA ALA A 250 45.75 1.24 24.66
C ALA A 250 45.85 2.44 23.71
N THR A 251 46.60 2.31 22.62
CA THR A 251 46.57 3.32 21.54
C THR A 251 45.34 3.14 20.65
N GLU A 252 44.66 1.99 20.74
CA GLU A 252 43.50 1.67 19.92
C GLU A 252 42.41 1.05 20.79
N THR A 253 41.24 1.69 20.86
CA THR A 253 40.07 1.12 21.53
C THR A 253 39.33 0.19 20.58
N PRO A 254 39.00 -1.06 20.98
CA PRO A 254 38.22 -1.95 20.14
C PRO A 254 36.90 -1.28 19.79
N SER A 255 36.53 -1.28 18.51
CA SER A 255 35.28 -0.71 18.02
C SER A 255 34.43 -1.80 17.40
N PHE A 256 33.12 -1.77 17.70
CA PHE A 256 32.19 -2.78 17.25
C PHE A 256 31.23 -2.14 16.25
N TYR A 257 31.19 -2.71 15.05
CA TYR A 257 30.28 -2.28 13.99
C TYR A 257 29.19 -3.33 13.90
N MET A 258 27.95 -2.95 14.22
CA MET A 258 26.78 -3.82 14.13
C MET A 258 25.81 -3.20 13.15
N ARG A 259 25.45 -3.96 12.11
CA ARG A 259 24.49 -3.57 11.07
C ARG A 259 23.40 -4.62 11.03
N PHE A 260 22.17 -4.18 10.78
CA PHE A 260 21.05 -5.07 10.55
C PHE A 260 20.23 -4.58 9.36
N ASN A 261 19.69 -5.54 8.63
CA ASN A 261 18.71 -5.33 7.58
C ASN A 261 17.47 -6.13 7.98
N THR A 262 16.33 -5.45 8.04
CA THR A 262 15.02 -6.11 8.08
C THR A 262 14.34 -5.88 6.73
N PHE A 263 13.72 -6.91 6.17
CA PHE A 263 13.01 -6.77 4.89
C PHE A 263 11.80 -5.84 5.09
N GLY A 264 11.82 -4.66 4.45
CA GLY A 264 10.71 -3.70 4.49
C GLY A 264 10.75 -2.69 5.65
N VAL A 265 11.95 -2.30 6.11
CA VAL A 265 12.17 -1.08 6.90
C VAL A 265 13.03 -0.13 6.06
N SER A 266 12.51 1.06 5.78
CA SER A 266 13.25 2.13 5.09
C SER A 266 14.22 2.83 6.04
N SER A 267 15.29 2.17 6.50
CA SER A 267 16.55 2.84 6.82
C SER A 267 17.62 1.82 7.19
N SER A 268 18.71 1.91 6.45
CA SER A 268 20.03 1.43 6.83
C SER A 268 20.55 2.25 8.00
N ASP A 269 20.03 2.06 9.20
CA ASP A 269 20.65 2.65 10.40
C ASP A 269 21.94 1.90 10.69
N THR A 270 23.03 2.42 10.11
CA THR A 270 24.39 1.98 10.39
C THR A 270 24.93 2.87 11.50
N GLU A 271 24.90 2.39 12.73
CA GLU A 271 25.57 3.07 13.85
C GLU A 271 26.93 2.43 14.17
N VAL A 272 27.93 3.28 14.32
CA VAL A 272 29.30 2.91 14.72
C VAL A 272 29.40 3.13 16.22
N VAL A 273 29.56 2.06 16.99
CA VAL A 273 29.83 2.17 18.43
C VAL A 273 31.34 2.03 18.63
N SER A 274 32.01 3.18 18.73
CA SER A 274 33.40 3.28 19.14
C SER A 274 33.48 3.37 20.65
N PHE A 275 34.24 2.48 21.27
CA PHE A 275 34.50 2.52 22.70
C PHE A 275 35.59 3.54 22.97
N GLU A 276 35.42 4.32 24.04
CA GLU A 276 36.52 4.99 24.73
C GLU A 276 36.49 4.36 26.12
N GLY A 277 37.61 3.84 26.61
CA GLY A 277 37.63 3.06 27.85
C GLY A 277 36.94 3.77 29.02
N GLY A 278 35.73 3.31 29.36
CA GLY A 278 34.87 3.87 30.41
C GLY A 278 33.54 3.11 30.47
N ASP A 279 32.96 3.05 31.66
CA ASP A 279 31.85 2.17 32.06
C ASP A 279 30.61 2.21 31.15
N HIS A 280 29.88 1.08 31.13
CA HIS A 280 28.53 0.86 30.54
C HIS A 280 27.93 2.06 29.78
N LYS A 281 27.92 2.01 28.45
CA LYS A 281 27.21 2.98 27.61
C LYS A 281 25.98 2.34 26.97
N LYS A 282 24.81 2.92 27.25
CA LYS A 282 23.53 2.58 26.59
C LYS A 282 23.17 3.70 25.62
N ILE A 283 22.97 3.36 24.35
CA ILE A 283 22.52 4.29 23.30
C ILE A 283 21.19 3.78 22.75
N ARG A 284 20.22 4.70 22.58
CA ARG A 284 18.87 4.42 22.06
C ARG A 284 18.72 5.06 20.69
#